data_AF-A0A482VIT8-F1
#
_entry.id   AF-A0A482VIT8-F1
#
_cell.length_a   1.000
_cell.length_b   1.000
_cell.length_c   1.000
_cell.angle_alpha   90.00
_cell.angle_beta   90.00
_cell.angle_gamma   90.00
#
_symmetry.space_group_name_H-M   'P 1'
#
loop_
_entity.id
_entity.type
_entity.pdbx_description
1 polymer ?
#
loop_
_entity_poly.entity_id
_entity_poly.type
_entity_poly.pdbx_seq_one_letter_code
_entity_poly.pdbx_strand_id
1 'polypeptide(L)'
;MEMFDDRIIDRNTAIPCPPKSCDLTPCDFFLWPYIKNSIYTTLVNNLEKLRHHITNKIEEINNTLNILESVINSFKRRVLKCFQEEGGHFQHLL
;
A
#
# COMPACT_ATOMS: atom_id res chain seq x y z
N MET A 1 -3.15 -12.63 -19.87
CA MET A 1 -2.97 -11.19 -19.61
C MET A 1 -4.25 -10.51 -20.07
N GLU A 2 -5.35 -10.77 -19.37
CA GLU A 2 -6.74 -10.48 -19.82
C GLU A 2 -7.67 -10.16 -18.63
N MET A 3 -7.11 -9.87 -17.44
CA MET A 3 -7.95 -9.77 -16.24
C MET A 3 -8.46 -8.35 -15.98
N PHE A 4 -7.83 -7.33 -16.57
CA PHE A 4 -8.11 -5.94 -16.22
C PHE A 4 -8.15 -4.97 -17.41
N ASP A 5 -7.77 -5.36 -18.63
CA ASP A 5 -7.77 -4.52 -19.84
C ASP A 5 -7.29 -3.08 -19.57
N ASP A 6 -8.04 -2.08 -20.02
CA ASP A 6 -7.76 -0.64 -19.85
C ASP A 6 -8.06 -0.12 -18.43
N ARG A 7 -8.27 -1.00 -17.44
CA ARG A 7 -8.56 -0.62 -16.05
C ARG A 7 -7.33 -0.61 -15.15
N ILE A 8 -6.14 -0.85 -15.72
CA ILE A 8 -4.88 -0.80 -14.97
C ILE A 8 -4.28 0.60 -15.06
N ILE A 9 -4.10 1.23 -13.90
CA ILE A 9 -3.36 2.48 -13.74
C ILE A 9 -1.93 2.13 -13.27
N ASP A 10 -0.95 2.21 -14.17
CA ASP A 10 0.46 1.94 -13.88
C ASP A 10 1.37 2.73 -14.84
N ARG A 11 2.68 2.83 -14.57
CA ARG A 11 3.63 3.62 -15.38
C ARG A 11 3.72 3.16 -16.83
N ASN A 12 3.46 1.88 -17.10
CA ASN A 12 3.63 1.24 -18.41
C ASN A 12 2.31 0.75 -19.02
N THR A 13 1.17 1.32 -18.61
CA THR A 13 -0.16 0.95 -19.15
C THR A 13 -0.80 2.11 -19.90
N ALA A 14 -1.94 1.85 -20.55
CA ALA A 14 -2.69 2.84 -21.32
C ALA A 14 -3.11 4.06 -20.48
N ILE A 15 -3.33 3.87 -19.17
CA ILE A 15 -3.61 4.94 -18.21
C ILE A 15 -2.41 5.09 -17.28
N PRO A 16 -1.51 6.07 -17.52
CA PRO A 16 -0.34 6.25 -16.68
C PRO A 16 -0.73 6.66 -15.26
N CYS A 17 -0.03 6.12 -14.27
CA CYS A 17 -0.23 6.52 -12.87
C CYS A 17 0.11 8.01 -12.67
N PRO A 18 -0.78 8.81 -12.05
CA PRO A 18 -0.49 10.21 -11.80
C PRO A 18 0.77 10.36 -10.92
N PRO A 19 1.60 11.39 -11.14
CA PRO A 19 2.78 11.62 -10.33
C PRO A 19 2.42 11.78 -8.85
N LYS A 20 3.23 11.20 -7.95
CA LYS A 20 3.08 11.26 -6.48
C LYS A 20 1.82 10.58 -5.90
N SER A 21 1.29 9.55 -6.57
CA SER A 21 0.11 8.79 -6.11
C SER A 21 0.39 7.75 -5.00
N CYS A 22 1.48 7.87 -4.23
CA CYS A 22 1.83 6.93 -3.16
C CYS A 22 0.73 6.81 -2.09
N ASP A 23 -0.11 7.84 -1.94
CA ASP A 23 -1.26 7.81 -1.03
C ASP A 23 -2.46 7.02 -1.53
N LEU A 24 -2.43 6.54 -2.78
CA LEU A 24 -3.47 5.73 -3.39
C LEU A 24 -3.06 4.27 -3.54
N THR A 25 -1.79 3.92 -3.37
CA THR A 25 -1.30 2.54 -3.47
C THR A 25 -1.25 1.89 -2.08
N PRO A 26 -2.02 0.80 -1.83
CA PRO A 26 -1.99 0.07 -0.56
C PRO A 26 -0.59 -0.40 -0.13
N CYS A 27 0.26 -0.73 -1.11
CA CYS A 27 1.64 -1.10 -0.83
C CYS A 27 2.44 0.04 -0.21
N ASP A 28 2.20 1.28 -0.65
CA ASP A 28 2.95 2.45 -0.23
C ASP A 28 2.40 3.05 1.07
N PHE A 29 1.07 3.19 1.21
CA PHE A 29 0.49 3.82 2.40
C PHE A 29 0.35 2.85 3.60
N PHE A 30 0.36 1.53 3.36
CA PHE A 30 0.15 0.53 4.41
C PHE A 30 1.27 -0.51 4.49
N LEU A 31 1.47 -1.32 3.44
CA LEU A 31 2.32 -2.52 3.53
C LEU A 31 3.76 -2.18 3.88
N TRP A 32 4.35 -1.25 3.11
CA TRP A 32 5.73 -0.86 3.29
C TRP A 32 5.98 -0.18 4.65
N PRO A 33 5.20 0.84 5.08
CA PRO A 33 5.29 1.38 6.43
C PRO A 33 5.15 0.32 7.53
N TYR A 34 4.19 -0.61 7.39
CA TYR A 34 3.94 -1.64 8.39
C TYR A 34 5.15 -2.59 8.58
N ILE A 35 5.73 -3.09 7.48
CA ILE A 35 6.91 -3.94 7.52
C ILE A 35 8.13 -3.15 8.02
N LYS A 36 8.32 -1.94 7.50
CA LYS A 36 9.48 -1.10 7.78
C LYS A 36 9.55 -0.66 9.23
N ASN A 37 8.41 -0.28 9.82
CA ASN A 37 8.34 0.09 11.24
C ASN A 37 8.81 -1.07 12.13
N SER A 38 8.43 -2.30 11.79
CA SER A 38 8.86 -3.47 12.54
C SER A 38 10.35 -3.78 12.38
N ILE A 39 10.95 -3.48 11.22
CA ILE A 39 12.41 -3.63 11.00
C ILE A 39 13.17 -2.57 11.80
N TYR A 40 12.64 -1.35 11.93
CA TYR A 40 13.31 -0.31 12.71
C TYR A 40 13.22 -0.52 14.22
N THR A 41 12.21 -1.24 14.71
CA THR A 41 12.11 -1.59 16.13
C THR A 41 12.97 -2.79 16.53
N THR A 42 13.32 -3.65 15.58
CA THR A 42 14.03 -4.91 15.84
C THR A 42 15.38 -4.90 15.13
N LEU A 43 16.49 -5.07 15.85
CA LEU A 43 17.81 -5.13 15.21
C LEU A 43 17.92 -6.37 14.31
N VAL A 44 17.91 -6.16 12.99
CA VAL A 44 18.14 -7.20 12.00
C VAL A 44 19.57 -7.07 11.47
N ASN A 45 20.43 -8.02 11.82
CA ASN A 45 21.87 -7.94 11.56
C ASN A 45 22.36 -8.77 10.36
N ASN A 46 21.47 -9.41 9.61
CA ASN A 46 21.79 -10.11 8.37
C ASN A 46 20.57 -10.28 7.45
N LEU A 47 20.82 -10.67 6.19
CA LEU A 47 19.80 -10.83 5.16
C LEU A 47 18.81 -11.95 5.43
N GLU A 48 19.25 -13.08 6.01
CA GLU A 48 18.36 -14.21 6.31
C GLU A 48 17.32 -13.86 7.37
N LYS A 49 17.76 -13.18 8.44
CA LYS A 49 16.84 -12.65 9.45
C LYS A 49 15.90 -11.62 8.88
N LEU A 50 16.37 -10.75 7.97
CA LEU A 50 15.52 -9.77 7.30
C LEU A 50 14.43 -10.45 6.49
N ARG A 51 14.80 -11.45 5.68
CA ARG A 51 13.86 -12.23 4.87
C ARG A 51 12.82 -12.91 5.75
N HIS A 52 13.26 -13.61 6.78
CA HIS A 52 12.37 -14.29 7.71
C HIS A 52 11.41 -13.31 8.39
N HIS A 53 11.92 -12.17 8.83
CA HIS A 53 11.11 -11.14 9.48
C HIS A 53 10.05 -10.53 8.54
N ILE A 54 10.41 -10.28 7.27
CA ILE A 54 9.44 -9.84 6.25
C ILE A 54 8.37 -10.91 6.06
N THR A 55 8.75 -12.18 5.86
CA THR A 55 7.81 -13.28 5.69
C THR A 55 6.84 -13.39 6.88
N ASN A 56 7.35 -13.36 8.11
CA ASN A 56 6.51 -13.43 9.30
C ASN A 56 5.51 -12.27 9.39
N LYS A 57 5.91 -11.05 8.99
CA LYS A 57 5.00 -9.90 8.95
C LYS A 57 3.91 -10.04 7.89
N ILE A 58 4.22 -10.65 6.75
CA ILE A 58 3.21 -10.98 5.74
C ILE A 58 2.24 -12.05 6.27
N GLU A 59 2.76 -13.09 6.94
CA GLU A 59 1.91 -14.10 7.58
C GLU A 59 1.01 -13.50 8.66
N GLU A 60 1.52 -12.57 9.46
CA GLU A 60 0.72 -11.82 10.45
C GLU A 60 -0.44 -11.07 9.79
N ILE A 61 -0.21 -10.42 8.65
CA ILE A 61 -1.28 -9.76 7.87
C ILE A 61 -2.34 -10.76 7.43
N ASN A 62 -1.93 -11.93 6.93
CA ASN A 62 -2.84 -12.96 6.45
C ASN A 62 -3.66 -13.61 7.57
N ASN A 63 -3.06 -13.75 8.76
CA ASN A 63 -3.68 -14.39 9.92
C ASN A 63 -4.51 -13.41 10.77
N THR A 64 -4.28 -12.10 10.65
CA THR A 64 -5.03 -11.10 11.40
C THR A 64 -6.31 -10.74 10.65
N LEU A 65 -7.45 -11.05 11.27
CA LEU A 65 -8.76 -10.74 10.72
C LEU A 65 -8.90 -9.23 10.45
N ASN A 66 -9.60 -8.89 9.37
CA ASN A 66 -10.02 -7.54 8.99
C ASN A 66 -8.90 -6.54 8.62
N ILE A 67 -7.62 -6.92 8.63
CA ILE A 67 -6.55 -6.01 8.15
C ILE A 67 -6.79 -5.65 6.69
N LEU A 68 -6.97 -6.64 5.82
CA LEU A 68 -7.15 -6.40 4.38
C LEU A 68 -8.44 -5.64 4.08
N GLU A 69 -9.52 -5.92 4.82
CA GLU A 69 -10.76 -5.16 4.72
C GLU A 69 -10.56 -3.69 5.10
N SER A 70 -9.84 -3.43 6.20
CA SER A 70 -9.51 -2.07 6.65
C SER A 70 -8.65 -1.32 5.63
N VAL A 71 -7.72 -2.02 4.97
CA VAL A 71 -6.88 -1.47 3.89
C VAL A 71 -7.73 -1.12 2.68
N ILE A 72 -8.67 -1.99 2.27
CA ILE A 72 -9.60 -1.73 1.16
C ILE A 72 -10.51 -0.54 1.48
N ASN A 73 -11.04 -0.46 2.70
CA ASN A 73 -11.88 0.67 3.11
C ASN A 73 -11.08 1.98 3.18
N SER A 74 -9.84 1.92 3.63
CA SER A 74 -8.92 3.07 3.61
C SER A 74 -8.61 3.52 2.19
N PHE A 75 -8.37 2.58 1.27
CA PHE A 75 -8.19 2.87 -0.15
C PHE A 75 -9.40 3.59 -0.75
N LYS A 76 -10.62 3.08 -0.53
CA LYS A 76 -11.86 3.73 -0.98
C LYS A 76 -11.96 5.16 -0.45
N ARG A 77 -11.68 5.39 0.85
CA ARG A 77 -11.69 6.73 1.45
C ARG A 77 -10.67 7.66 0.79
N ARG A 78 -9.45 7.18 0.57
CA ARG A 78 -8.37 7.93 -0.07
C ARG A 78 -8.70 8.31 -1.52
N VAL A 79 -9.28 7.40 -2.30
CA VAL A 79 -9.75 7.68 -3.67
C VAL A 79 -10.85 8.75 -3.67
N LEU A 80 -11.85 8.63 -2.79
CA LEU A 80 -12.91 9.62 -2.67
C LEU A 80 -12.36 10.99 -2.28
N LYS A 81 -11.39 11.05 -1.37
CA LYS A 81 -10.74 12.30 -0.98
C LYS A 81 -9.92 12.90 -2.11
N CYS A 82 -9.14 12.09 -2.83
CA CYS A 82 -8.43 12.55 -4.03
C CYS A 82 -9.39 13.15 -5.06
N PHE A 83 -10.54 12.51 -5.27
CA PHE A 83 -11.57 13.03 -6.18
C PHE A 83 -12.17 14.36 -5.70
N GLN A 84 -12.50 14.48 -4.40
CA GLN A 84 -13.02 15.73 -3.80
C GLN A 84 -12.04 16.90 -3.92
N GLU A 85 -10.74 16.62 -3.84
CA GLU A 85 -9.68 17.61 -3.97
C GLU A 85 -9.22 17.79 -5.43
N GLU A 86 -9.97 17.27 -6.42
CA GLU A 86 -9.65 17.38 -7.86
C GLU A 86 -8.24 16.88 -8.23
N GLY A 87 -7.76 15.84 -7.54
CA GLY A 87 -6.39 15.30 -7.70
C GLY A 87 -5.32 16.00 -6.84
N GLY A 88 -5.73 16.94 -5.98
CA GLY A 88 -4.87 17.64 -5.02
C GLY A 88 -4.40 16.78 -3.84
N HIS A 89 -3.57 17.36 -2.99
CA HIS A 89 -3.06 16.71 -1.78
C HIS A 89 -4.14 16.64 -0.69
N PHE A 90 -4.51 15.42 -0.28
CA PHE A 90 -5.62 15.18 0.64
C PHE A 90 -5.19 14.60 2.00
N GLN A 91 -3.90 14.38 2.23
CA GLN A 91 -3.40 13.69 3.42
C GLN A 91 -3.76 14.41 4.73
N HIS A 92 -3.86 15.74 4.68
CA HIS A 92 -4.28 16.58 5.80
C HIS A 92 -5.79 16.46 6.14
N LEU A 93 -6.55 15.69 5.34
CA LEU A 93 -8.00 15.49 5.45
C LEU A 93 -8.40 14.03 5.72
N LEU A 94 -7.41 13.14 5.98
CA LEU A 94 -7.59 11.68 6.09
C LEU A 94 -7.84 11.13 7.48
#